data_AF-A0A2H1VFU5-F1
#
_entry.id   AF-A0A2H1VFU5-F1
#
_cell.length_a   1.000
_cell.length_b   1.000
_cell.length_c   1.000
_cell.angle_alpha   90.00
_cell.angle_beta   90.00
_cell.angle_gamma   90.00
#
_symmetry.space_group_name_H-M   'P 1'
#
loop_
_entity.id
_entity.type
_entity.pdbx_description
1 polymer ?
#
loop_
_entity_poly.entity_id
_entity_poly.type
_entity_poly.pdbx_seq_one_letter_code
_entity_poly.pdbx_strand_id
1 'polypeptide(L)' 'MDDIELKNIQLQFPSARRFSGEGGCVEVRVRTDRGDIVVAVQGDRSKPAIITYHDLGLN' A
#
# COMPACT_ATOMS: atom_id res chain seq x y z
N MET A 1 30.17 32.13 -1.85
CA MET A 1 28.92 31.62 -1.28
C MET A 1 28.95 30.16 -1.64
N ASP A 2 29.36 29.32 -0.71
CA ASP A 2 29.73 27.94 -1.04
C ASP A 2 28.47 27.12 -1.33
N ASP A 3 28.42 26.53 -2.52
CA ASP A 3 27.34 25.66 -2.98
C ASP A 3 27.38 24.36 -2.17
N ILE A 4 26.48 24.24 -1.19
CA ILE A 4 26.31 23.02 -0.39
C ILE A 4 25.55 22.00 -1.27
N GLU A 5 26.28 21.28 -2.12
CA GLU A 5 25.76 20.12 -2.82
C GLU A 5 25.51 18.97 -1.82
N LEU A 6 24.24 18.61 -1.62
CA LEU A 6 23.82 17.49 -0.80
C LEU A 6 24.16 16.15 -1.50
N LYS A 7 25.42 15.73 -1.43
CA LYS A 7 25.94 14.51 -2.08
C LYS A 7 25.47 13.18 -1.43
N ASN A 8 24.75 13.24 -0.31
CA ASN A 8 24.41 12.08 0.52
C ASN A 8 22.92 11.98 0.89
N ILE A 9 22.00 12.53 0.09
CA ILE A 9 20.58 12.17 0.25
C ILE A 9 20.33 10.89 -0.52
N GLN A 10 20.29 9.76 0.18
CA GLN A 10 19.57 8.61 -0.34
C GLN A 10 18.09 8.97 -0.35
N LEU A 11 17.56 9.31 -1.52
CA LEU A 11 16.12 9.36 -1.74
C LEU A 11 15.62 7.93 -1.53
N GLN A 12 15.21 7.63 -0.29
CA GLN A 12 14.66 6.34 0.06
C GLN A 12 13.25 6.30 -0.53
N PHE A 13 13.16 5.92 -1.80
CA PHE A 13 11.89 5.64 -2.42
C PHE A 13 11.28 4.47 -1.65
N PRO A 14 10.02 4.59 -1.17
CA PRO A 14 9.34 3.47 -0.55
C PRO A 14 9.48 2.28 -1.50
N SER A 15 10.05 1.18 -1.01
CA SER A 15 10.08 -0.05 -1.77
C SER A 15 8.65 -0.35 -2.15
N ALA A 16 8.35 -0.41 -3.45
CA ALA A 16 7.03 -0.74 -3.94
C ALA A 16 6.68 -2.13 -3.39
N ARG A 17 5.94 -2.17 -2.28
CA ARG A 17 5.48 -3.41 -1.66
C ARG A 17 4.37 -3.92 -2.56
N ARG A 18 4.77 -4.63 -3.60
CA ARG A 18 3.85 -5.35 -4.46
C ARG A 18 3.31 -6.55 -3.70
N PHE A 19 2.05 -6.82 -3.96
CA PHE A 19 1.37 -7.98 -3.48
C PHE A 19 2.09 -9.26 -3.99
N SER A 20 2.75 -10.01 -3.11
CA SER A 20 3.22 -11.36 -3.42
C SER A 20 2.07 -12.33 -3.11
N GLY A 21 1.44 -12.89 -4.14
CA GLY A 21 0.27 -13.78 -4.02
C GLY A 21 0.50 -15.10 -3.27
N GLU A 22 1.67 -15.33 -2.68
CA GLU A 22 1.93 -16.46 -1.80
C GLU A 22 1.51 -16.12 -0.37
N GLY A 23 0.44 -16.74 0.12
CA GLY A 23 0.03 -16.61 1.54
C GLY A 23 -1.45 -16.36 1.84
N GLY A 24 -2.38 -16.72 0.94
CA GLY A 24 -3.81 -16.68 1.25
C GLY A 24 -4.41 -15.27 1.36
N CYS A 25 -3.79 -14.31 0.68
CA CYS A 25 -4.35 -12.99 0.50
C CYS A 25 -4.92 -12.87 -0.94
N VAL A 26 -6.01 -12.14 -1.09
CA VAL A 26 -6.74 -12.01 -2.36
C VAL A 26 -7.02 -10.54 -2.63
N GLU A 27 -6.72 -10.09 -3.85
CA GLU A 27 -7.08 -8.77 -4.33
C GLU A 27 -8.52 -8.76 -4.86
N VAL A 28 -9.32 -7.81 -4.40
CA VAL A 28 -10.75 -7.72 -4.74
C VAL A 28 -11.07 -6.29 -5.13
N ARG A 29 -11.77 -6.14 -6.27
CA ARG A 29 -12.32 -4.86 -6.69
C ARG A 29 -13.74 -4.72 -6.15
N VAL A 30 -13.97 -3.70 -5.34
CA VAL A 30 -15.25 -3.43 -4.67
C VAL A 30 -15.87 -2.18 -5.28
N ARG A 31 -17.08 -2.33 -5.80
CA ARG A 31 -17.84 -1.21 -6.36
C ARG A 31 -18.49 -0.40 -5.24
N THR A 32 -18.34 0.91 -5.30
CA THR A 32 -18.99 1.86 -4.38
C THR A 32 -19.81 2.88 -5.17
N ASP A 33 -20.58 3.70 -4.49
CA ASP A 33 -21.30 4.84 -5.06
C ASP A 33 -20.36 5.93 -5.61
N ARG A 34 -19.12 5.99 -5.11
CA ARG A 34 -18.07 6.94 -5.53
C ARG A 34 -17.02 6.35 -6.46
N GLY A 35 -17.27 5.17 -7.03
CA GLY A 35 -16.37 4.47 -7.94
C GLY A 35 -15.85 3.15 -7.36
N ASP A 36 -14.94 2.50 -8.07
CA ASP A 36 -14.38 1.23 -7.64
C ASP A 36 -13.14 1.45 -6.76
N ILE A 37 -13.02 0.66 -5.70
CA ILE A 37 -11.79 0.58 -4.89
C ILE A 37 -11.19 -0.82 -5.01
N VAL A 38 -9.87 -0.91 -4.89
CA VAL A 38 -9.15 -2.19 -4.82
C VAL A 38 -8.74 -2.44 -3.37
N VAL A 39 -9.06 -3.61 -2.85
CA VAL A 39 -8.73 -4.03 -1.48
C VAL A 39 -7.97 -5.34 -1.51
N ALA A 40 -7.07 -5.51 -0.53
CA ALA A 40 -6.44 -6.78 -0.25
C ALA A 40 -7.12 -7.42 0.97
N VAL A 41 -7.55 -8.69 0.83
CA VAL A 41 -8.21 -9.45 1.89
C VAL A 41 -7.32 -10.59 2.32
N GLN A 42 -6.95 -10.65 3.59
CA GLN A 42 -6.13 -11.72 4.16
C GLN A 42 -6.77 -12.30 5.41
N GLY A 43 -6.68 -13.62 5.55
CA GLY A 43 -7.13 -14.35 6.74
C GLY A 43 -8.55 -14.92 6.64
N ASP A 44 -9.13 -15.25 7.79
CA ASP A 44 -10.40 -15.94 7.93
C ASP A 44 -11.59 -14.97 7.92
N ARG A 45 -12.46 -15.08 6.92
CA ARG A 45 -13.65 -14.21 6.74
C ARG A 45 -14.78 -14.51 7.73
N SER A 46 -14.70 -15.58 8.51
CA SER A 46 -15.65 -15.85 9.59
C SER A 46 -15.36 -15.05 10.87
N LYS A 47 -14.17 -14.44 10.97
CA LYS A 47 -13.75 -13.60 12.10
C LYS A 47 -14.01 -12.11 11.82
N PRO A 48 -14.11 -11.27 12.86
CA PRO A 48 -14.17 -9.82 12.69
C PRO A 48 -12.98 -9.29 11.88
N ALA A 49 -13.25 -8.37 10.95
CA ALA A 49 -12.23 -7.81 10.08
C ALA A 49 -11.44 -6.69 10.76
N ILE A 50 -10.14 -6.60 10.45
CA ILE A 50 -9.33 -5.40 10.67
C ILE A 50 -9.33 -4.61 9.36
N ILE A 51 -9.75 -3.35 9.42
CA ILE A 51 -9.77 -2.46 8.25
C ILE A 51 -8.58 -1.51 8.33
N THR A 52 -7.79 -1.48 7.27
CA THR A 52 -6.61 -0.61 7.17
C THR A 52 -6.75 0.32 5.96
N TYR A 53 -6.34 1.56 6.16
CA TYR A 53 -6.15 2.54 5.09
C TYR A 53 -4.69 2.98 5.12
N HIS A 54 -4.11 3.19 3.95
CA HIS A 54 -2.78 3.76 3.81
C HIS A 54 -2.89 5.30 3.74
N ASP A 55 -1.79 5.97 4.09
CA ASP A 55 -1.69 7.42 3.99
C ASP A 55 -1.29 7.86 2.58
N LEU A 56 -1.37 9.16 2.32
CA LEU A 56 -1.01 9.79 1.06
C LEU A 56 0.44 9.49 0.67
N GLY A 57 0.66 9.16 -0.61
CA GLY A 57 1.99 8.84 -1.15
C GLY A 57 2.45 7.40 -0.87
N LEU A 58 1.59 6.57 -0.27
CA LEU A 58 1.75 5.11 -0.24
C LEU A 58 0.89 4.45 -1.32
N ASN A 59 1.25 3.20 -1.66
CA ASN A 59 0.62 2.22 -2.57
C ASN A 59 -0.15 2.75 -3.79
#